data_AF-M1P836-F1
#
_entry.id   AF-M1P836-F1
#
_cell.length_a   1.000
_cell.length_b   1.000
_cell.length_c   1.000
_cell.angle_alpha   90.00
_cell.angle_beta   90.00
_cell.angle_gamma   90.00
#
_symmetry.space_group_name_H-M   'P 1'
#
loop_
_entity.id
_entity.type
_entity.pdbx_description
1 polymer ?
#
loop_
_entity_poly.entity_id
_entity_poly.type
_entity_poly.pdbx_seq_one_letter_code
_entity_poly.pdbx_strand_id
1 'polypeptide(L)'
;MFDKLKENEELWDLFTRKEEYSVTFRDAYERFPYYLSSHRNIFEPRVSKFLVENGLKPQYPDGKKFAVCLTHDIDAIYPDKLYPIVGPVKALSRGKLAEAVKAPFSRVNRKWNPCWNFREILALEAKYNAKSSFYFLALTSEETDFNYNIKDLETELGFISDSGWEVGLHGGHESYNSLEDIKEKKRRLEEVLGKKVVGYRNHYLRFRVPDTWELLSKAGFKYDTTFGYSDCAGFRNGMCHPYRPFNLNEGRQIDILEIPLVIMDRSLLKDYMRLNVKKAWECTKHLINTVEKYNGVITILWHNNMCIDGENLRYYEKVLEYCAEKNAWITSGEEIYNWWTSKIEPGN
;
A
#
# COMPACT_ATOMS: atom_id res chain seq x y z
N MET A 1 -6.00 20.91 13.16
CA MET A 1 -6.72 19.67 12.78
C MET A 1 -7.35 19.00 13.99
N PHE A 2 -6.54 18.53 14.95
CA PHE A 2 -7.02 17.73 16.10
C PHE A 2 -7.99 18.46 17.03
N ASP A 3 -7.75 19.73 17.37
CA ASP A 3 -8.64 20.47 18.27
C ASP A 3 -10.06 20.54 17.71
N LYS A 4 -10.18 20.74 16.40
CA LYS A 4 -11.47 20.75 15.72
C LYS A 4 -12.15 19.39 15.68
N LEU A 5 -11.38 18.31 15.54
CA LEU A 5 -11.93 16.95 15.60
C LEU A 5 -12.41 16.59 17.00
N LYS A 6 -11.71 17.03 18.06
CA LYS A 6 -12.09 16.78 19.45
C LYS A 6 -13.43 17.44 19.84
N GLU A 7 -13.88 18.46 19.11
CA GLU A 7 -15.22 19.03 19.27
C GLU A 7 -16.36 18.08 18.84
N ASN A 8 -16.04 17.01 18.09
CA ASN A 8 -16.99 16.01 17.64
C ASN A 8 -16.53 14.60 18.05
N GLU A 9 -17.11 14.08 19.14
CA GLU A 9 -16.72 12.80 19.73
C GLU A 9 -16.79 11.63 18.74
N GLU A 10 -17.82 11.56 17.88
CA GLU A 10 -17.95 10.48 16.90
C GLU A 10 -16.82 10.51 15.86
N LEU A 11 -16.48 11.69 15.35
CA LEU A 11 -15.40 11.86 14.38
C LEU A 11 -14.02 11.68 15.02
N TRP A 12 -13.87 12.09 16.28
CA TRP A 12 -12.66 11.84 17.05
C TRP A 12 -12.44 10.34 17.25
N ASP A 13 -13.46 9.62 17.70
CA ASP A 13 -13.41 8.18 17.93
C ASP A 13 -13.14 7.40 16.63
N LEU A 14 -13.73 7.84 15.51
CA LEU A 14 -13.45 7.30 14.17
C LEU A 14 -12.02 7.60 13.72
N PHE A 15 -11.54 8.83 13.91
CA PHE A 15 -10.19 9.23 13.52
C PHE A 15 -9.11 8.44 14.28
N THR A 16 -9.26 8.32 15.61
CA THR A 16 -8.32 7.59 16.47
C THR A 16 -8.57 6.09 16.49
N ARG A 17 -9.66 5.63 15.87
CA ARG A 17 -10.07 4.21 15.83
C ARG A 17 -10.19 3.62 17.23
N LYS A 18 -10.88 4.34 18.11
CA LYS A 18 -11.06 3.96 19.52
C LYS A 18 -11.65 2.55 19.67
N GLU A 19 -12.51 2.12 18.75
CA GLU A 19 -13.05 0.74 18.72
C GLU A 19 -11.98 -0.35 18.60
N GLU A 20 -10.78 -0.01 18.11
CA GLU A 20 -9.67 -0.95 17.89
C GLU A 20 -8.68 -1.04 19.08
N TYR A 21 -8.85 -0.22 20.12
CA TYR A 21 -8.00 -0.28 21.33
C TYR A 21 -8.33 -1.51 22.19
N SER A 22 -9.58 -1.98 22.16
CA SER A 22 -10.08 -3.07 22.98
C SER A 22 -10.86 -4.08 22.13
N VAL A 23 -10.13 -4.74 21.22
CA VAL A 23 -10.71 -5.71 20.29
C VAL A 23 -10.83 -7.09 20.94
N THR A 24 -12.06 -7.59 21.07
CA THR A 24 -12.34 -8.97 21.54
C THR A 24 -12.15 -10.01 20.43
N PHE A 25 -12.46 -9.67 19.17
CA PHE A 25 -12.45 -10.61 18.05
C PHE A 25 -11.54 -10.12 16.94
N ARG A 26 -10.72 -11.03 16.42
CA ARG A 26 -9.81 -10.79 15.30
C ARG A 26 -10.07 -11.81 14.20
N ASP A 27 -9.63 -11.51 12.99
CA ASP A 27 -9.62 -12.51 11.92
C ASP A 27 -8.46 -13.50 12.10
N ALA A 28 -8.34 -14.48 11.19
CA ALA A 28 -7.31 -15.51 11.23
C ALA A 28 -5.86 -14.99 11.12
N TYR A 29 -5.67 -13.71 10.82
CA TYR A 29 -4.37 -13.04 10.73
C TYR A 29 -4.19 -12.03 11.87
N GLU A 30 -4.99 -12.09 12.93
CA GLU A 30 -4.95 -11.18 14.08
C GLU A 30 -5.31 -9.72 13.75
N ARG A 31 -6.05 -9.48 12.66
CA ARG A 31 -6.43 -8.14 12.19
C ARG A 31 -7.82 -7.74 12.68
N PHE A 32 -8.12 -6.45 12.56
CA PHE A 32 -9.46 -5.89 12.72
C PHE A 32 -10.14 -5.77 11.34
N PRO A 33 -11.03 -6.70 10.96
CA PRO A 33 -11.72 -6.68 9.68
C PRO A 33 -12.91 -5.72 9.68
N TYR A 34 -13.32 -5.26 8.49
CA TYR A 34 -14.43 -4.33 8.32
C TYR A 34 -15.75 -4.87 8.86
N TYR A 35 -16.03 -6.17 8.71
CA TYR A 35 -17.28 -6.75 9.19
C TYR A 35 -17.48 -6.62 10.72
N LEU A 36 -16.40 -6.36 11.49
CA LEU A 36 -16.47 -6.06 12.93
C LEU A 36 -16.56 -4.57 13.26
N SER A 37 -16.26 -3.67 12.32
CA SER A 37 -16.33 -2.22 12.57
C SER A 37 -17.75 -1.80 12.96
N SER A 38 -17.92 -0.76 13.76
CA SER A 38 -19.22 -0.10 13.93
C SER A 38 -19.53 0.88 12.80
N HIS A 39 -18.51 1.31 12.05
CA HIS A 39 -18.65 2.28 10.97
C HIS A 39 -19.00 1.58 9.65
N ARG A 40 -20.17 1.88 9.08
CA ARG A 40 -20.70 1.20 7.88
C ARG A 40 -20.54 1.97 6.57
N ASN A 41 -20.36 3.29 6.63
CA ASN A 41 -20.16 4.10 5.44
C ASN A 41 -18.67 4.39 5.22
N ILE A 42 -17.98 3.42 4.61
CA ILE A 42 -16.53 3.48 4.34
C ILE A 42 -16.20 4.02 2.94
N PHE A 43 -17.20 4.35 2.13
CA PHE A 43 -17.02 4.99 0.82
C PHE A 43 -16.97 6.52 0.91
N GLU A 44 -17.28 7.08 2.08
CA GLU A 44 -17.12 8.50 2.37
C GLU A 44 -16.04 8.72 3.43
N PRO A 45 -15.04 9.58 3.18
CA PRO A 45 -14.02 9.89 4.16
C PRO A 45 -14.56 10.94 5.14
N ARG A 46 -15.47 10.53 6.04
CA ARG A 46 -16.23 11.42 6.93
C ARG A 46 -15.36 12.39 7.74
N VAL A 47 -14.22 11.92 8.23
CA VAL A 47 -13.28 12.75 8.99
C VAL A 47 -12.64 13.79 8.07
N SER A 48 -12.14 13.37 6.91
CA SER A 48 -11.56 14.31 5.93
C SER A 48 -12.58 15.31 5.38
N LYS A 49 -13.82 14.88 5.13
CA LYS A 49 -14.93 15.77 4.74
C LYS A 49 -15.11 16.88 5.77
N PHE A 50 -15.22 16.52 7.05
CA PHE A 50 -15.35 17.49 8.13
C PHE A 50 -14.15 18.43 8.20
N LEU A 51 -12.92 17.91 8.05
CA LEU A 51 -11.71 18.75 8.05
C LEU A 51 -11.69 19.74 6.89
N VAL A 52 -12.12 19.32 5.69
CA VAL A 52 -12.21 20.19 4.50
C VAL A 52 -13.26 21.28 4.69
N GLU A 53 -14.43 20.93 5.23
CA GLU A 53 -15.49 21.88 5.59
C GLU A 53 -15.02 22.88 6.66
N ASN A 54 -14.01 22.52 7.46
CA ASN A 54 -13.39 23.36 8.49
C ASN A 54 -12.00 23.90 8.09
N GLY A 55 -11.70 23.96 6.79
CA GLY A 55 -10.57 24.75 6.26
C GLY A 55 -9.35 23.96 5.79
N LEU A 56 -9.32 22.63 5.91
CA LEU A 56 -8.26 21.81 5.30
C LEU A 56 -8.38 21.88 3.77
N LYS A 57 -7.37 22.43 3.10
CA LYS A 57 -7.33 22.57 1.63
C LYS A 57 -5.91 22.33 1.10
N PRO A 58 -5.39 21.09 1.20
CA PRO A 58 -4.07 20.77 0.67
C PRO A 58 -4.03 21.02 -0.84
N GLN A 59 -2.86 21.40 -1.32
CA GLN A 59 -2.54 21.46 -2.73
C GLN A 59 -1.29 20.64 -2.99
N TYR A 60 -1.25 20.01 -4.16
CA TYR A 60 -0.14 19.17 -4.62
C TYR A 60 0.67 19.92 -5.69
N PRO A 61 1.87 19.42 -6.07
CA PRO A 61 2.72 20.08 -7.04
C PRO A 61 1.98 20.52 -8.31
N ASP A 62 2.34 21.72 -8.80
CA ASP A 62 1.71 22.37 -9.96
C ASP A 62 0.19 22.63 -9.82
N GLY A 63 -0.29 22.81 -8.58
CA GLY A 63 -1.69 23.11 -8.30
C GLY A 63 -2.63 21.92 -8.55
N LYS A 64 -2.11 20.69 -8.60
CA LYS A 64 -2.93 19.49 -8.73
C LYS A 64 -3.86 19.34 -7.53
N LYS A 65 -5.08 18.88 -7.80
CA LYS A 65 -6.15 18.83 -6.79
C LYS A 65 -5.97 17.70 -5.80
N PHE A 66 -5.46 16.56 -6.24
CA PHE A 66 -5.32 15.35 -5.42
C PHE A 66 -4.09 14.55 -5.85
N ALA A 67 -3.69 13.61 -5.01
CA ALA A 67 -2.57 12.72 -5.30
C ALA A 67 -2.97 11.25 -5.23
N VAL A 68 -2.18 10.42 -5.89
CA VAL A 68 -2.26 8.95 -5.85
C VAL A 68 -0.95 8.46 -5.27
N CYS A 69 -1.00 7.86 -4.09
CA CYS A 69 0.11 7.12 -3.50
C CYS A 69 0.07 5.71 -4.08
N LEU A 70 0.93 5.44 -5.06
CA LEU A 70 0.93 4.17 -5.77
C LEU A 70 1.93 3.22 -5.13
N THR A 71 1.49 2.02 -4.77
CA THR A 71 2.34 1.07 -4.02
C THR A 71 2.29 -0.34 -4.59
N HIS A 72 3.40 -1.07 -4.48
CA HIS A 72 3.54 -2.46 -4.87
C HIS A 72 4.09 -3.30 -3.72
N ASP A 73 3.34 -4.32 -3.29
CA ASP A 73 3.83 -5.30 -2.32
C ASP A 73 4.47 -6.46 -3.06
N ILE A 74 5.75 -6.71 -2.76
CA ILE A 74 6.57 -7.75 -3.39
C ILE A 74 6.55 -9.00 -2.51
N ASP A 75 5.42 -9.71 -2.57
CA ASP A 75 5.19 -10.98 -1.87
C ASP A 75 6.05 -12.11 -2.44
N ALA A 76 6.23 -12.13 -3.76
CA ALA A 76 6.84 -13.26 -4.45
C ALA A 76 7.69 -12.82 -5.63
N ILE A 77 8.86 -13.41 -5.74
CA ILE A 77 9.76 -13.34 -6.89
C ILE A 77 9.81 -14.67 -7.60
N TYR A 78 9.80 -15.78 -6.87
CA TYR A 78 9.71 -17.09 -7.47
C TYR A 78 8.22 -17.50 -7.51
N PRO A 79 7.69 -17.85 -8.70
CA PRO A 79 6.31 -18.27 -8.81
C PRO A 79 6.09 -19.57 -8.02
N ASP A 80 4.83 -19.83 -7.69
CA ASP A 80 4.40 -21.01 -6.94
C ASP A 80 5.06 -22.30 -7.49
N LYS A 81 5.39 -23.24 -6.59
CA LYS A 81 6.00 -24.52 -6.96
C LYS A 81 5.18 -25.28 -8.01
N LEU A 82 3.86 -25.10 -8.04
CA LEU A 82 2.96 -25.71 -9.03
C LEU A 82 2.87 -24.95 -10.36
N TYR A 83 3.33 -23.69 -10.41
CA TYR A 83 3.26 -22.85 -11.61
C TYR A 83 3.91 -23.46 -12.87
N PRO A 84 5.06 -24.17 -12.79
CA PRO A 84 5.63 -24.90 -13.92
C PRO A 84 4.68 -25.91 -14.57
N ILE A 85 3.69 -26.42 -13.82
CA ILE A 85 2.71 -27.41 -14.27
C ILE A 85 1.40 -26.73 -14.70
N VAL A 86 0.85 -25.85 -13.85
CA VAL A 86 -0.44 -25.20 -14.13
C VAL A 86 -0.33 -24.04 -15.13
N GLY A 87 0.82 -23.38 -15.18
CA GLY A 87 1.13 -22.26 -16.06
C GLY A 87 0.98 -22.62 -17.55
N PRO A 88 1.61 -23.69 -18.05
CA PRO A 88 1.44 -24.14 -19.43
C PRO A 88 -0.01 -24.43 -19.81
N VAL A 89 -0.75 -25.12 -18.95
CA VAL A 89 -2.17 -25.45 -19.18
C VAL A 89 -3.01 -24.19 -19.32
N LYS A 90 -2.82 -23.21 -18.41
CA LYS A 90 -3.53 -21.94 -18.43
C LYS A 90 -3.15 -21.07 -19.63
N ALA A 91 -1.89 -21.10 -20.05
CA ALA A 91 -1.43 -20.38 -21.24
C ALA A 91 -2.02 -20.99 -22.52
N LEU A 92 -2.05 -22.33 -22.63
CA LEU A 92 -2.65 -23.05 -23.76
C LEU A 92 -4.15 -22.79 -23.88
N SER A 93 -4.90 -22.81 -22.77
CA SER A 93 -6.34 -22.50 -22.79
C SER A 93 -6.65 -21.07 -23.21
N ARG A 94 -5.67 -20.17 -23.13
CA ARG A 94 -5.72 -18.77 -23.62
C ARG A 94 -5.10 -18.57 -25.00
N GLY A 95 -4.66 -19.65 -25.67
CA GLY A 95 -4.02 -19.58 -26.99
C GLY A 95 -2.60 -19.02 -26.99
N LYS A 96 -1.93 -18.92 -25.84
CA LYS A 96 -0.61 -18.29 -25.69
C LYS A 96 0.54 -19.31 -25.68
N LEU A 97 0.85 -19.87 -26.85
CA LEU A 97 1.87 -20.93 -27.00
C LEU A 97 3.27 -20.53 -26.48
N ALA A 98 3.70 -19.29 -26.72
CA ALA A 98 5.00 -18.80 -26.26
C ALA A 98 5.11 -18.73 -24.73
N GLU A 99 4.02 -18.43 -24.02
CA GLU A 99 4.00 -18.45 -22.55
C GLU A 99 4.02 -19.88 -22.01
N ALA A 100 3.33 -20.81 -22.71
CA ALA A 100 3.31 -22.21 -22.31
C ALA A 100 4.69 -22.88 -22.35
N VAL A 101 5.54 -22.49 -23.31
CA VAL A 101 6.93 -22.98 -23.41
C VAL A 101 7.84 -22.38 -22.32
N LYS A 102 7.57 -21.15 -21.89
CA LYS A 102 8.39 -20.43 -20.89
C LYS A 102 8.08 -20.85 -19.46
N ALA A 103 6.82 -21.13 -19.16
CA ALA A 103 6.34 -21.38 -17.79
C ALA A 103 7.07 -22.50 -17.03
N PRO A 104 7.51 -23.63 -17.64
CA PRO A 104 8.26 -24.67 -16.93
C PRO A 104 9.64 -24.20 -16.42
N PHE A 105 10.22 -23.20 -17.09
CA PHE A 105 11.56 -22.69 -16.82
C PHE A 105 11.55 -21.36 -16.05
N SER A 106 10.37 -20.84 -15.69
CA SER A 106 10.20 -19.50 -15.09
C SER A 106 10.85 -19.33 -13.71
N ARG A 107 11.11 -20.43 -12.99
CA ARG A 107 11.81 -20.40 -11.70
C ARG A 107 13.34 -20.32 -11.83
N VAL A 108 13.88 -20.69 -12.99
CA VAL A 108 15.34 -20.74 -13.24
C VAL A 108 15.78 -19.62 -14.17
N ASN A 109 14.93 -19.25 -15.13
CA ASN A 109 15.20 -18.16 -16.07
C ASN A 109 14.47 -16.89 -15.63
N ARG A 110 15.23 -15.91 -15.11
CA ARG A 110 14.71 -14.60 -14.66
C ARG A 110 13.89 -13.90 -15.74
N LYS A 111 14.31 -13.95 -17.02
CA LYS A 111 13.59 -13.31 -18.14
C LYS A 111 12.21 -13.92 -18.40
N TRP A 112 12.00 -15.15 -17.96
CA TRP A 112 10.73 -15.87 -18.11
C TRP A 112 9.96 -15.96 -16.80
N ASN A 113 10.47 -15.31 -15.76
CA ASN A 113 9.84 -15.26 -14.46
C ASN A 113 8.73 -14.19 -14.47
N PRO A 114 7.46 -14.57 -14.36
CA PRO A 114 6.36 -13.62 -14.41
C PRO A 114 6.34 -12.64 -13.23
N CYS A 115 6.98 -13.00 -12.11
CA CYS A 115 7.07 -12.14 -10.93
C CYS A 115 8.30 -11.22 -10.94
N TRP A 116 9.24 -11.41 -11.88
CA TRP A 116 10.40 -10.53 -12.06
C TRP A 116 10.09 -9.46 -13.10
N ASN A 117 9.14 -8.57 -12.77
CA ASN A 117 8.51 -7.64 -13.72
C ASN A 117 8.69 -6.16 -13.35
N PHE A 118 9.66 -5.83 -12.49
CA PHE A 118 9.87 -4.47 -11.98
C PHE A 118 10.08 -3.46 -13.11
N ARG A 119 10.92 -3.81 -14.08
CA ARG A 119 11.28 -2.91 -15.19
C ARG A 119 10.08 -2.63 -16.08
N GLU A 120 9.24 -3.62 -16.29
CA GLU A 120 7.98 -3.50 -17.03
C GLU A 120 7.00 -2.60 -16.29
N ILE A 121 6.90 -2.72 -14.96
CA ILE A 121 6.06 -1.85 -14.13
C ILE A 121 6.56 -0.40 -14.22
N LEU A 122 7.86 -0.16 -14.00
CA LEU A 122 8.48 1.17 -14.11
C LEU A 122 8.24 1.79 -15.50
N ALA A 123 8.43 1.01 -16.57
CA ALA A 123 8.22 1.48 -17.93
C ALA A 123 6.75 1.80 -18.23
N LEU A 124 5.81 1.03 -17.68
CA LEU A 124 4.38 1.31 -17.81
C LEU A 124 4.01 2.59 -17.08
N GLU A 125 4.41 2.73 -15.82
CA GLU A 125 4.14 3.92 -15.00
C GLU A 125 4.74 5.19 -15.61
N ALA A 126 5.95 5.10 -16.17
CA ALA A 126 6.61 6.23 -16.82
C ALA A 126 5.79 6.82 -17.98
N LYS A 127 5.00 6.01 -18.71
CA LYS A 127 4.12 6.50 -19.79
C LYS A 127 3.07 7.50 -19.28
N TYR A 128 2.71 7.40 -18.01
CA TYR A 128 1.71 8.24 -17.35
C TYR A 128 2.34 9.26 -16.40
N ASN A 129 3.66 9.46 -16.47
CA ASN A 129 4.43 10.30 -15.53
C ASN A 129 4.18 9.90 -14.06
N ALA A 130 3.98 8.61 -13.81
CA ALA A 130 3.75 8.04 -12.49
C ALA A 130 5.04 7.53 -11.87
N LYS A 131 5.13 7.61 -10.54
CA LYS A 131 6.08 6.90 -9.70
C LYS A 131 5.33 6.10 -8.63
N SER A 132 5.99 5.12 -8.02
CA SER A 132 5.42 4.28 -6.97
C SER A 132 6.46 3.83 -5.93
N SER A 133 5.97 3.29 -4.83
CA SER A 133 6.78 2.64 -3.79
C SER A 133 6.70 1.12 -3.94
N PHE A 134 7.85 0.45 -3.91
CA PHE A 134 7.95 -1.00 -3.87
C PHE A 134 8.32 -1.45 -2.46
N TYR A 135 7.42 -2.16 -1.79
CA TYR A 135 7.65 -2.73 -0.47
C TYR A 135 8.17 -4.16 -0.60
N PHE A 136 9.41 -4.40 -0.14
CA PHE A 136 10.07 -5.70 -0.24
C PHE A 136 10.11 -6.44 1.10
N LEU A 137 9.78 -7.72 1.07
CA LEU A 137 9.98 -8.64 2.17
C LEU A 137 11.48 -8.87 2.37
N ALA A 138 11.96 -8.61 3.59
CA ALA A 138 13.33 -8.89 3.98
C ALA A 138 13.37 -10.05 4.99
N LEU A 139 12.82 -11.21 4.63
CA LEU A 139 12.68 -12.38 5.52
C LEU A 139 13.93 -13.30 5.50
N THR A 140 14.05 -14.20 6.49
CA THR A 140 14.95 -15.37 6.47
C THR A 140 14.19 -16.66 6.14
N SER A 141 14.92 -17.73 5.77
CA SER A 141 14.35 -19.00 5.30
C SER A 141 13.45 -19.72 6.31
N GLU A 142 13.56 -19.37 7.59
CA GLU A 142 12.81 -19.95 8.68
C GLU A 142 11.47 -19.23 8.91
N GLU A 143 11.29 -18.06 8.30
CA GLU A 143 10.11 -17.23 8.48
C GLU A 143 8.99 -17.64 7.51
N THR A 144 7.74 -17.49 7.99
CA THR A 144 6.54 -17.72 7.19
C THR A 144 6.53 -16.84 5.94
N ASP A 145 6.10 -17.40 4.81
CA ASP A 145 6.02 -16.74 3.50
C ASP A 145 7.37 -16.28 2.93
N PHE A 146 8.51 -16.82 3.43
CA PHE A 146 9.79 -16.66 2.76
C PHE A 146 9.73 -17.19 1.31
N ASN A 147 9.87 -16.26 0.36
CA ASN A 147 9.90 -16.59 -1.06
C ASN A 147 11.27 -16.35 -1.69
N TYR A 148 11.99 -15.31 -1.27
CA TYR A 148 13.27 -14.90 -1.85
C TYR A 148 14.21 -14.33 -0.78
N ASN A 149 15.52 -14.42 -1.04
CA ASN A 149 16.50 -13.67 -0.27
C ASN A 149 16.62 -12.26 -0.85
N ILE A 150 16.48 -11.23 -0.02
CA ILE A 150 16.57 -9.83 -0.47
C ILE A 150 17.90 -9.50 -1.16
N LYS A 151 18.98 -10.22 -0.81
CA LYS A 151 20.30 -10.08 -1.46
C LYS A 151 20.28 -10.46 -2.94
N ASP A 152 19.37 -11.34 -3.36
CA ASP A 152 19.23 -11.72 -4.78
C ASP A 152 18.71 -10.55 -5.63
N LEU A 153 18.13 -9.52 -4.99
CA LEU A 153 17.50 -8.38 -5.64
C LEU A 153 18.37 -7.13 -5.64
N GLU A 154 19.63 -7.16 -5.19
CA GLU A 154 20.53 -5.99 -5.10
C GLU A 154 20.51 -5.11 -6.36
N THR A 155 20.66 -5.73 -7.53
CA THR A 155 20.64 -5.02 -8.82
C THR A 155 19.29 -4.36 -9.13
N GLU A 156 18.18 -5.00 -8.77
CA GLU A 156 16.84 -4.45 -9.05
C GLU A 156 16.46 -3.37 -8.03
N LEU A 157 16.84 -3.53 -6.76
CA LEU A 157 16.65 -2.51 -5.73
C LEU A 157 17.40 -1.22 -6.09
N GLY A 158 18.68 -1.36 -6.50
CA GLY A 158 19.46 -0.24 -7.01
C GLY A 158 18.82 0.40 -8.23
N PHE A 159 18.39 -0.40 -9.22
CA PHE A 159 17.73 0.11 -10.42
C PHE A 159 16.42 0.87 -10.14
N ILE A 160 15.56 0.34 -9.26
CA ILE A 160 14.31 0.99 -8.85
C ILE A 160 14.62 2.35 -8.22
N SER A 161 15.54 2.35 -7.24
CA SER A 161 15.92 3.56 -6.51
C SER A 161 16.55 4.62 -7.41
N ASP A 162 17.51 4.23 -8.26
CA ASP A 162 18.22 5.16 -9.14
C ASP A 162 17.33 5.67 -10.29
N SER A 163 16.26 4.96 -10.62
CA SER A 163 15.23 5.42 -11.57
C SER A 163 14.22 6.40 -10.94
N GLY A 164 14.35 6.70 -9.64
CA GLY A 164 13.47 7.61 -8.90
C GLY A 164 12.15 6.99 -8.44
N TRP A 165 12.09 5.66 -8.32
CA TRP A 165 11.03 4.98 -7.57
C TRP A 165 11.51 4.68 -6.16
N GLU A 166 10.57 4.50 -5.24
CA GLU A 166 10.91 4.24 -3.85
C GLU A 166 11.05 2.75 -3.57
N VAL A 167 12.04 2.41 -2.73
CA VAL A 167 12.17 1.10 -2.09
C VAL A 167 11.80 1.25 -0.61
N GLY A 168 10.75 0.56 -0.19
CA GLY A 168 10.24 0.52 1.18
C GLY A 168 10.38 -0.87 1.81
N LEU A 169 10.23 -0.95 3.14
CA LEU A 169 10.23 -2.24 3.82
C LEU A 169 8.81 -2.83 3.83
N HIS A 170 8.68 -4.06 3.33
CA HIS A 170 7.55 -4.93 3.65
C HIS A 170 7.91 -5.75 4.88
N GLY A 171 7.34 -5.42 6.04
CA GLY A 171 7.57 -6.20 7.25
C GLY A 171 6.99 -7.61 7.14
N GLY A 172 7.48 -8.56 7.92
CA GLY A 172 6.93 -9.91 7.96
C GLY A 172 5.60 -10.01 8.72
N HIS A 173 5.11 -11.24 8.85
CA HIS A 173 3.89 -11.54 9.60
C HIS A 173 3.92 -10.96 11.01
N GLU A 174 4.98 -11.21 11.79
CA GLU A 174 5.05 -10.82 13.20
C GLU A 174 5.64 -9.42 13.41
N SER A 175 6.13 -8.75 12.36
CA SER A 175 6.81 -7.45 12.52
C SER A 175 5.94 -6.38 13.17
N TYR A 176 4.62 -6.38 12.92
CA TYR A 176 3.68 -5.39 13.48
C TYR A 176 3.66 -5.32 15.02
N ASN A 177 4.17 -6.33 15.71
CA ASN A 177 4.18 -6.43 17.17
C ASN A 177 5.60 -6.53 17.79
N SER A 178 6.66 -6.41 16.99
CA SER A 178 8.05 -6.60 17.44
C SER A 178 9.02 -5.55 16.89
N LEU A 179 9.52 -4.68 17.79
CA LEU A 179 10.49 -3.63 17.42
C LEU A 179 11.80 -4.21 16.88
N GLU A 180 12.31 -5.25 17.54
CA GLU A 180 13.58 -5.87 17.16
C GLU A 180 13.49 -6.52 15.78
N ASP A 181 12.37 -7.16 15.49
CA ASP A 181 12.11 -7.76 14.19
C ASP A 181 12.04 -6.71 13.07
N ILE A 182 11.31 -5.61 13.31
CA ILE A 182 11.26 -4.47 12.38
C ILE A 182 12.66 -3.91 12.10
N LYS A 183 13.46 -3.68 13.16
CA LYS A 183 14.81 -3.11 13.02
C LYS A 183 15.76 -4.04 12.27
N GLU A 184 15.71 -5.33 12.54
CA GLU A 184 16.56 -6.31 11.88
C GLU A 184 16.23 -6.42 10.38
N LYS A 185 14.95 -6.48 10.03
CA LYS A 185 14.52 -6.48 8.62
C LYS A 185 14.85 -5.19 7.90
N LYS A 186 14.69 -4.04 8.58
CA LYS A 186 15.11 -2.73 8.06
C LYS A 186 16.60 -2.70 7.77
N ARG A 187 17.43 -3.10 8.74
CA ARG A 187 18.90 -3.18 8.58
C ARG A 187 19.27 -4.04 7.37
N ARG A 188 18.66 -5.22 7.24
CA ARG A 188 18.91 -6.15 6.13
C ARG A 188 18.59 -5.55 4.77
N LEU A 189 17.47 -4.83 4.65
CA LEU A 189 17.11 -4.15 3.40
C LEU A 189 18.05 -2.97 3.11
N GLU A 190 18.34 -2.14 4.11
CA GLU A 190 19.24 -1.00 3.99
C GLU A 190 20.68 -1.41 3.62
N GLU A 191 21.15 -2.56 4.11
CA GLU A 191 22.46 -3.13 3.74
C GLU A 191 22.57 -3.51 2.27
N VAL A 192 21.50 -4.05 1.69
CA VAL A 192 21.48 -4.42 0.27
C VAL A 192 21.22 -3.20 -0.61
N LEU A 193 20.36 -2.28 -0.18
CA LEU A 193 20.03 -1.07 -0.92
C LEU A 193 21.15 -0.02 -0.88
N GLY A 194 21.94 0.01 0.19
CA GLY A 194 22.95 1.05 0.45
C GLY A 194 22.36 2.43 0.76
N LYS A 195 21.05 2.53 1.02
CA LYS A 195 20.32 3.77 1.33
C LYS A 195 19.38 3.53 2.52
N LYS A 196 19.02 4.59 3.23
CA LYS A 196 18.04 4.52 4.31
C LYS A 196 16.64 4.26 3.76
N VAL A 197 15.85 3.48 4.49
CA VAL A 197 14.46 3.18 4.17
C VAL A 197 13.54 3.93 5.12
N VAL A 198 12.62 4.71 4.55
CA VAL A 198 11.74 5.62 5.30
C VAL A 198 10.27 5.19 5.30
N GLY A 199 9.85 4.42 4.29
CA GLY A 199 8.49 3.89 4.14
C GLY A 199 8.32 2.44 4.60
N TYR A 200 7.12 2.13 5.11
CA TYR A 200 6.77 0.81 5.61
C TYR A 200 5.39 0.33 5.14
N ARG A 201 5.27 -0.98 5.01
CA ARG A 201 4.02 -1.73 4.86
C ARG A 201 4.13 -3.07 5.61
N ASN A 202 3.19 -3.40 6.49
CA ASN A 202 3.20 -4.72 7.12
C ASN A 202 2.53 -5.78 6.24
N HIS A 203 3.12 -6.97 6.15
CA HIS A 203 2.52 -8.11 5.46
C HIS A 203 1.12 -8.44 6.02
N TYR A 204 0.22 -8.81 5.10
CA TYR A 204 -1.22 -9.01 5.32
C TYR A 204 -1.99 -7.81 5.90
N LEU A 205 -1.41 -6.61 5.95
CA LEU A 205 -1.99 -5.47 6.68
C LEU A 205 -2.19 -5.77 8.18
N ARG A 206 -1.35 -6.63 8.77
CA ARG A 206 -1.38 -6.87 10.22
C ARG A 206 -0.98 -5.59 10.95
N PHE A 207 -1.84 -5.18 11.88
CA PHE A 207 -1.75 -3.87 12.50
C PHE A 207 -2.44 -3.88 13.86
N ARG A 208 -1.81 -3.24 14.86
CA ARG A 208 -2.39 -3.02 16.18
C ARG A 208 -2.38 -1.54 16.51
N VAL A 209 -3.57 -0.96 16.66
CA VAL A 209 -3.75 0.42 17.10
C VAL A 209 -3.51 0.51 18.62
N PRO A 210 -2.71 1.48 19.12
CA PRO A 210 -1.78 2.36 18.41
C PRO A 210 -0.36 1.79 18.30
N ASP A 211 -0.10 0.63 18.91
CA ASP A 211 1.23 0.06 19.13
C ASP A 211 2.09 -0.07 17.87
N THR A 212 1.53 -0.52 16.74
CA THR A 212 2.32 -0.69 15.51
C THR A 212 2.91 0.65 15.07
N TRP A 213 2.16 1.76 15.14
CA TRP A 213 2.70 3.10 14.84
C TRP A 213 3.84 3.49 15.79
N GLU A 214 3.71 3.21 17.09
CA GLU A 214 4.76 3.49 18.08
C GLU A 214 6.04 2.69 17.79
N LEU A 215 5.91 1.41 17.41
CA LEU A 215 7.05 0.56 17.05
C LEU A 215 7.73 1.08 15.78
N LEU A 216 6.96 1.46 14.76
CA LEU A 216 7.49 1.99 13.50
C LEU A 216 8.21 3.34 13.70
N SER A 217 7.64 4.24 14.50
CA SER A 217 8.29 5.50 14.88
C SER A 217 9.61 5.25 15.62
N LYS A 218 9.64 4.32 16.59
CA LYS A 218 10.87 3.91 17.31
C LYS A 218 11.91 3.23 16.42
N ALA A 219 11.50 2.57 15.33
CA ALA A 219 12.39 2.02 14.31
C ALA A 219 12.88 3.06 13.29
N GLY A 220 12.44 4.32 13.43
CA GLY A 220 12.84 5.44 12.59
C GLY A 220 12.21 5.44 11.20
N PHE A 221 11.07 4.78 11.01
CA PHE A 221 10.25 4.99 9.83
C PHE A 221 9.60 6.38 9.88
N LYS A 222 9.40 6.97 8.70
CA LYS A 222 8.83 8.31 8.57
C LYS A 222 7.36 8.28 8.26
N TYR A 223 6.94 7.25 7.52
CA TYR A 223 5.54 7.05 7.21
C TYR A 223 5.20 5.55 7.12
N ASP A 224 3.93 5.25 7.32
CA ASP A 224 3.33 3.93 7.16
C ASP A 224 2.19 4.01 6.15
N THR A 225 2.00 2.92 5.39
CA THR A 225 0.86 2.76 4.48
C THR A 225 0.01 1.53 4.82
N THR A 226 0.30 0.85 5.93
CA THR A 226 -0.38 -0.39 6.33
C THR A 226 -1.86 -0.17 6.67
N PHE A 227 -2.21 1.00 7.19
CA PHE A 227 -3.52 1.20 7.81
C PHE A 227 -4.65 1.27 6.77
N GLY A 228 -5.32 0.15 6.54
CA GLY A 228 -6.52 0.01 5.72
C GLY A 228 -7.27 -1.29 6.01
N TYR A 229 -8.38 -1.56 5.34
CA TYR A 229 -9.08 -2.84 5.48
C TYR A 229 -8.47 -3.89 4.54
N SER A 230 -8.28 -5.10 5.05
CA SER A 230 -7.88 -6.24 4.23
C SER A 230 -9.06 -6.83 3.46
N ASP A 231 -10.26 -6.78 4.03
CA ASP A 231 -11.47 -7.45 3.53
C ASP A 231 -12.34 -6.60 2.59
N CYS A 232 -12.08 -5.30 2.47
CA CYS A 232 -12.77 -4.42 1.53
C CYS A 232 -11.97 -3.16 1.18
N ALA A 233 -12.37 -2.49 0.10
CA ALA A 233 -11.87 -1.14 -0.23
C ALA A 233 -12.69 -0.05 0.48
N GLY A 234 -12.03 1.00 0.95
CA GLY A 234 -12.68 2.14 1.62
C GLY A 234 -11.80 2.84 2.67
N PHE A 235 -12.34 3.86 3.31
CA PHE A 235 -11.65 4.74 4.25
C PHE A 235 -11.79 4.25 5.69
N ARG A 236 -10.82 3.46 6.19
CA ARG A 236 -10.87 2.80 7.50
C ARG A 236 -11.12 3.74 8.68
N ASN A 237 -10.42 4.87 8.78
CA ASN A 237 -10.65 5.89 9.79
C ASN A 237 -11.34 7.15 9.24
N GLY A 238 -12.05 7.02 8.11
CA GLY A 238 -12.70 8.16 7.46
C GLY A 238 -11.72 9.22 6.94
N MET A 239 -10.43 8.89 6.81
CA MET A 239 -9.42 9.78 6.25
C MET A 239 -9.11 9.43 4.79
N CYS A 240 -9.01 10.47 3.96
CA CYS A 240 -8.36 10.42 2.65
C CYS A 240 -7.17 11.37 2.58
N HIS A 241 -6.65 11.82 3.72
CA HIS A 241 -5.48 12.69 3.83
C HIS A 241 -4.44 12.00 4.72
N PRO A 242 -3.14 12.14 4.43
CA PRO A 242 -2.10 11.79 5.38
C PRO A 242 -2.30 12.49 6.72
N TYR A 243 -1.99 11.80 7.81
CA TYR A 243 -2.15 12.35 9.16
C TYR A 243 -1.16 11.74 10.14
N ARG A 244 -0.86 12.46 11.23
CA ARG A 244 -0.14 11.90 12.38
C ARG A 244 -1.14 11.20 13.31
N PRO A 245 -0.99 9.89 13.58
CA PRO A 245 -1.90 9.18 14.47
C PRO A 245 -1.80 9.72 15.90
N PHE A 246 -2.90 9.61 16.64
CA PHE A 246 -2.98 10.03 18.04
C PHE A 246 -3.09 8.79 18.94
N ASN A 247 -2.15 8.67 19.88
CA ASN A 247 -2.16 7.63 20.89
C ASN A 247 -3.06 8.07 22.05
N LEU A 248 -4.23 7.43 22.20
CA LEU A 248 -5.18 7.73 23.26
C LEU A 248 -4.66 7.32 24.66
N ASN A 249 -3.81 6.30 24.73
CA ASN A 249 -3.25 5.83 26.00
C ASN A 249 -2.26 6.84 26.58
N GLU A 250 -1.50 7.51 25.71
CA GLU A 250 -0.48 8.50 26.11
C GLU A 250 -0.92 9.96 25.94
N GLY A 251 -2.09 10.20 25.32
CA GLY A 251 -2.62 11.54 25.11
C GLY A 251 -1.79 12.41 24.17
N ARG A 252 -1.03 11.82 23.24
CA ARG A 252 -0.13 12.53 22.33
C ARG A 252 -0.17 12.01 20.90
N GLN A 253 0.35 12.80 19.97
CA GLN A 253 0.64 12.32 18.61
C GLN A 253 1.84 11.38 18.60
N ILE A 254 1.84 10.48 17.63
CA ILE A 254 2.96 9.59 17.33
C ILE A 254 3.79 10.24 16.21
N ASP A 255 5.11 10.24 16.33
CA ASP A 255 6.01 10.80 15.32
C ASP A 255 6.17 9.83 14.13
N ILE A 256 5.08 9.68 13.37
CA ILE A 256 5.00 8.94 12.10
C ILE A 256 3.82 9.49 11.30
N LEU A 257 3.95 9.57 9.97
CA LEU A 257 2.84 9.93 9.10
C LEU A 257 2.12 8.67 8.61
N GLU A 258 0.83 8.53 8.87
CA GLU A 258 0.02 7.49 8.22
C GLU A 258 -0.48 8.00 6.86
N ILE A 259 -0.35 7.17 5.82
CA ILE A 259 -0.92 7.40 4.49
C ILE A 259 -1.89 6.24 4.20
N PRO A 260 -3.17 6.35 4.62
CA PRO A 260 -4.08 5.21 4.71
C PRO A 260 -4.27 4.45 3.41
N LEU A 261 -4.26 3.13 3.48
CA LEU A 261 -4.61 2.27 2.36
C LEU A 261 -6.11 2.33 2.08
N VAL A 262 -6.47 2.62 0.82
CA VAL A 262 -7.87 2.70 0.39
C VAL A 262 -8.25 1.52 -0.51
N ILE A 263 -7.37 1.11 -1.42
CA ILE A 263 -7.63 0.07 -2.42
C ILE A 263 -6.49 -0.94 -2.43
N MET A 264 -6.82 -2.22 -2.36
CA MET A 264 -5.90 -3.33 -2.61
C MET A 264 -6.48 -4.25 -3.69
N ASP A 265 -5.68 -4.54 -4.72
CA ASP A 265 -6.05 -5.39 -5.85
C ASP A 265 -6.56 -6.78 -5.45
N ARG A 266 -5.87 -7.43 -4.51
CA ARG A 266 -6.22 -8.74 -3.94
C ARG A 266 -7.60 -8.69 -3.28
N SER A 267 -7.90 -7.65 -2.50
CA SER A 267 -9.22 -7.46 -1.88
C SER A 267 -10.32 -7.30 -2.91
N LEU A 268 -10.10 -6.47 -3.91
CA LEU A 268 -11.08 -6.21 -4.96
C LEU A 268 -11.37 -7.45 -5.80
N LEU A 269 -10.32 -8.14 -6.28
CA LEU A 269 -10.45 -9.09 -7.38
C LEU A 269 -10.47 -10.56 -6.94
N LYS A 270 -9.85 -10.91 -5.81
CA LYS A 270 -9.48 -12.31 -5.53
C LYS A 270 -9.87 -12.81 -4.14
N ASP A 271 -9.32 -12.20 -3.10
CA ASP A 271 -9.27 -12.83 -1.79
C ASP A 271 -10.55 -12.56 -0.99
N TYR A 272 -11.15 -11.37 -1.13
CA TYR A 272 -12.29 -10.94 -0.30
C TYR A 272 -13.53 -10.56 -1.10
N MET A 273 -13.55 -9.37 -1.73
CA MET A 273 -14.74 -8.84 -2.41
C MET A 273 -15.07 -9.60 -3.70
N ARG A 274 -14.06 -10.22 -4.34
CA ARG A 274 -14.21 -11.08 -5.53
C ARG A 274 -15.03 -10.44 -6.65
N LEU A 275 -14.82 -9.15 -6.86
CA LEU A 275 -15.46 -8.39 -7.92
C LEU A 275 -14.86 -8.81 -9.26
N ASN A 276 -15.69 -8.82 -10.31
CA ASN A 276 -15.17 -8.82 -11.66
C ASN A 276 -14.55 -7.45 -12.00
N VAL A 277 -13.73 -7.39 -13.04
CA VAL A 277 -12.98 -6.17 -13.42
C VAL A 277 -13.90 -4.97 -13.64
N LYS A 278 -15.11 -5.16 -14.19
CA LYS A 278 -16.07 -4.07 -14.38
C LYS A 278 -16.51 -3.46 -13.05
N LYS A 279 -16.90 -4.27 -12.07
CA LYS A 279 -17.33 -3.81 -10.74
C LYS A 279 -16.15 -3.27 -9.92
N ALA A 280 -14.97 -3.89 -10.03
CA ALA A 280 -13.76 -3.38 -9.41
C ALA A 280 -13.44 -1.98 -9.95
N TRP A 281 -13.53 -1.79 -11.26
CA TRP A 281 -13.37 -0.48 -11.89
C TRP A 281 -14.40 0.56 -11.42
N GLU A 282 -15.68 0.20 -11.31
CA GLU A 282 -16.70 1.11 -10.79
C GLU A 282 -16.39 1.55 -9.35
N CYS A 283 -15.98 0.60 -8.49
CA CYS A 283 -15.55 0.84 -7.12
C CYS A 283 -14.33 1.77 -7.06
N THR A 284 -13.26 1.44 -7.80
CA THR A 284 -12.03 2.23 -7.84
C THR A 284 -12.27 3.63 -8.38
N LYS A 285 -13.04 3.77 -9.47
CA LYS A 285 -13.40 5.07 -10.05
C LYS A 285 -14.18 5.92 -9.04
N HIS A 286 -15.11 5.32 -8.30
CA HIS A 286 -15.86 6.04 -7.27
C HIS A 286 -14.93 6.56 -6.17
N LEU A 287 -14.04 5.73 -5.63
CA LEU A 287 -13.10 6.12 -4.58
C LEU A 287 -12.12 7.20 -5.05
N ILE A 288 -11.57 7.10 -6.27
CA ILE A 288 -10.72 8.14 -6.87
C ILE A 288 -11.46 9.48 -6.95
N ASN A 289 -12.70 9.47 -7.44
CA ASN A 289 -13.51 10.70 -7.55
C ASN A 289 -13.82 11.31 -6.17
N THR A 290 -14.05 10.46 -5.17
CA THR A 290 -14.28 10.92 -3.79
C THR A 290 -13.02 11.58 -3.22
N VAL A 291 -11.84 11.01 -3.45
CA VAL A 291 -10.58 11.62 -3.00
C VAL A 291 -10.30 12.93 -3.74
N GLU A 292 -10.52 12.98 -5.06
CA GLU A 292 -10.40 14.22 -5.84
C GLU A 292 -11.29 15.34 -5.28
N LYS A 293 -12.55 15.00 -4.96
CA LYS A 293 -13.53 15.95 -4.39
C LYS A 293 -13.05 16.61 -3.11
N TYR A 294 -12.29 15.88 -2.28
CA TYR A 294 -11.81 16.35 -0.98
C TYR A 294 -10.34 16.75 -0.99
N ASN A 295 -9.71 16.88 -2.16
CA ASN A 295 -8.29 17.20 -2.30
C ASN A 295 -7.36 16.23 -1.54
N GLY A 296 -7.69 14.94 -1.50
CA GLY A 296 -6.96 13.95 -0.71
C GLY A 296 -5.81 13.25 -1.43
N VAL A 297 -5.27 12.23 -0.76
CA VAL A 297 -4.36 11.22 -1.29
C VAL A 297 -5.08 9.87 -1.29
N ILE A 298 -5.13 9.20 -2.45
CA ILE A 298 -5.62 7.82 -2.53
C ILE A 298 -4.44 6.86 -2.60
N THR A 299 -4.33 5.96 -1.63
CA THR A 299 -3.32 4.89 -1.67
C THR A 299 -3.89 3.65 -2.34
N ILE A 300 -3.23 3.21 -3.41
CA ILE A 300 -3.63 2.04 -4.21
C ILE A 300 -2.49 1.04 -4.21
N LEU A 301 -2.76 -0.13 -3.65
CA LEU A 301 -1.84 -1.25 -3.54
C LEU A 301 -2.08 -2.29 -4.62
N TRP A 302 -0.98 -2.65 -5.29
CA TRP A 302 -0.88 -3.74 -6.25
C TRP A 302 0.10 -4.79 -5.77
N HIS A 303 -0.05 -6.02 -6.25
CA HIS A 303 0.96 -7.05 -6.05
C HIS A 303 1.59 -7.38 -7.40
N ASN A 304 2.92 -7.49 -7.43
CA ASN A 304 3.66 -7.77 -8.66
C ASN A 304 3.19 -9.07 -9.34
N ASN A 305 2.72 -10.04 -8.55
CA ASN A 305 2.20 -11.33 -9.00
C ASN A 305 0.72 -11.31 -9.46
N MET A 306 0.03 -10.18 -9.34
CA MET A 306 -1.35 -9.97 -9.80
C MET A 306 -1.39 -9.14 -11.08
N CYS A 307 -0.46 -8.20 -11.23
CA CYS A 307 -0.37 -7.23 -12.34
C CYS A 307 0.50 -7.70 -13.51
N ILE A 308 0.48 -9.00 -13.84
CA ILE A 308 1.43 -9.58 -14.81
C ILE A 308 0.85 -9.61 -16.23
N ASP A 309 -0.43 -9.97 -16.39
CA ASP A 309 -1.00 -10.23 -17.70
C ASP A 309 -2.51 -10.03 -17.79
N GLY A 310 -3.01 -10.03 -19.03
CA GLY A 310 -4.43 -10.13 -19.35
C GLY A 310 -5.27 -8.98 -18.81
N GLU A 311 -6.42 -9.30 -18.22
CA GLU A 311 -7.37 -8.30 -17.74
C GLU A 311 -6.85 -7.52 -16.52
N ASN A 312 -5.99 -8.11 -15.69
CA ASN A 312 -5.43 -7.42 -14.52
C ASN A 312 -4.43 -6.34 -14.93
N LEU A 313 -3.57 -6.62 -15.91
CA LEU A 313 -2.66 -5.62 -16.45
C LEU A 313 -3.42 -4.46 -17.11
N ARG A 314 -4.45 -4.78 -17.91
CA ARG A 314 -5.33 -3.76 -18.51
C ARG A 314 -6.08 -2.95 -17.46
N TYR A 315 -6.48 -3.59 -16.36
CA TYR A 315 -7.12 -2.92 -15.24
C TYR A 315 -6.15 -1.94 -14.58
N TYR A 316 -4.91 -2.35 -14.33
CA TYR A 316 -3.88 -1.48 -13.79
C TYR A 316 -3.59 -0.27 -14.69
N GLU A 317 -3.36 -0.51 -15.98
CA GLU A 317 -3.14 0.54 -16.98
C GLU A 317 -4.32 1.52 -17.05
N LYS A 318 -5.56 1.02 -16.96
CA LYS A 318 -6.77 1.86 -16.92
C LYS A 318 -6.85 2.75 -15.67
N VAL A 319 -6.37 2.29 -14.52
CA VAL A 319 -6.28 3.13 -13.31
C VAL A 319 -5.26 4.25 -13.52
N LEU A 320 -4.08 3.94 -14.07
CA LEU A 320 -3.04 4.93 -14.38
C LEU A 320 -3.54 5.98 -15.37
N GLU A 321 -4.13 5.54 -16.48
CA GLU A 321 -4.71 6.41 -17.52
C GLU A 321 -5.73 7.37 -16.92
N TYR A 322 -6.70 6.86 -16.16
CA TYR A 322 -7.74 7.70 -15.58
C TYR A 322 -7.21 8.72 -14.57
N CYS A 323 -6.25 8.33 -13.73
CA CYS A 323 -5.61 9.25 -12.79
C CYS A 323 -4.81 10.34 -13.53
N ALA A 324 -4.14 9.99 -14.63
CA ALA A 324 -3.42 10.94 -15.47
C ALA A 324 -4.37 11.91 -16.19
N GLU A 325 -5.48 11.42 -16.76
CA GLU A 325 -6.54 12.25 -17.36
C GLU A 325 -7.14 13.24 -16.35
N LYS A 326 -7.23 12.83 -15.09
CA LYS A 326 -7.66 13.67 -13.96
C LYS A 326 -6.60 14.65 -13.46
N ASN A 327 -5.42 14.67 -14.07
CA ASN A 327 -4.27 15.47 -13.67
C ASN A 327 -3.90 15.25 -12.19
N ALA A 328 -3.94 14.00 -11.73
CA ALA A 328 -3.52 13.62 -10.39
C ALA A 328 -2.00 13.66 -10.26
N TRP A 329 -1.48 13.92 -9.05
CA TRP A 329 -0.08 13.67 -8.77
C TRP A 329 0.13 12.19 -8.42
N ILE A 330 0.59 11.38 -9.37
CA ILE A 330 0.79 9.93 -9.18
C ILE A 330 2.23 9.68 -8.76
N THR A 331 2.45 9.28 -7.51
CA THR A 331 3.80 9.25 -6.94
C THR A 331 3.97 8.20 -5.83
N SER A 332 5.19 8.09 -5.30
CA SER A 332 5.55 7.24 -4.17
C SER A 332 5.10 7.81 -2.82
N GLY A 333 5.01 6.95 -1.80
CA GLY A 333 4.76 7.34 -0.42
C GLY A 333 5.80 8.29 0.15
N GLU A 334 7.08 8.13 -0.19
CA GLU A 334 8.16 9.05 0.21
C GLU A 334 7.94 10.47 -0.35
N GLU A 335 7.55 10.60 -1.61
CA GLU A 335 7.23 11.91 -2.19
C GLU A 335 6.01 12.54 -1.54
N ILE A 336 4.95 11.75 -1.26
CA ILE A 336 3.80 12.23 -0.48
C ILE A 336 4.23 12.70 0.91
N TYR A 337 5.06 11.93 1.61
CA TYR A 337 5.57 12.29 2.93
C TYR A 337 6.38 13.60 2.88
N ASN A 338 7.32 13.71 1.95
CA ASN A 338 8.19 14.88 1.77
C ASN A 338 7.37 16.14 1.47
N TRP A 339 6.38 16.03 0.59
CA TRP A 339 5.51 17.16 0.26
C TRP A 339 4.60 17.53 1.42
N TRP A 340 3.94 16.53 2.03
CA TRP A 340 2.99 16.76 3.12
C TRP A 340 3.66 17.44 4.30
N THR A 341 4.82 16.94 4.72
CA THR A 341 5.57 17.47 5.87
C THR A 341 6.33 18.76 5.58
N SER A 342 6.47 19.19 4.33
CA SER A 342 7.13 20.46 4.00
C SER A 342 6.17 21.58 3.58
N LYS A 343 5.01 21.25 3.01
CA LYS A 343 4.08 22.22 2.41
C LYS A 343 2.71 22.29 3.09
N ILE A 344 2.26 21.20 3.73
CA ILE A 344 0.88 21.10 4.24
C ILE A 344 0.86 21.09 5.76
N GLU A 345 1.73 20.29 6.36
CA GLU A 345 1.93 20.19 7.80
C GLU A 345 3.43 20.34 8.11
N PRO A 346 4.02 21.52 7.85
CA PRO A 346 5.39 21.80 8.25
C PRO A 346 5.52 21.57 9.76
N GLY A 347 6.53 20.77 10.15
CA GLY A 347 6.86 20.59 11.56
C GLY A 347 7.06 21.98 12.20
N ASN A 348 6.45 22.19 13.36
CA ASN A 348 6.66 23.40 14.16
C ASN A 348 8.12 23.54 14.59
#